data_AF-A0A645JU95-F1
#
_entry.id   AF-A0A645JU95-F1
#
_cell.length_a   1.000
_cell.length_b   1.000
_cell.length_c   1.000
_cell.angle_alpha   90.00
_cell.angle_beta   90.00
_cell.angle_gamma   90.00
#
_symmetry.space_group_name_H-M   'P 1'
#
loop_
_entity.id
_entity.type
_entity.pdbx_description
1 polymer ?
#
loop_
_entity_poly.entity_id
_entity_poly.type
_entity_poly.pdbx_seq_one_letter_code
_entity_poly.pdbx_strand_id
1 'polypeptide(L)' 'MSQNTVDINNSSDAIIEIKGRHDPCIVPRVVPVIESVAAFVILDMMLDENPEYIKSRWSL' A
#
# COMPACT_ATOMS: atom_id res chain seq x y z
N MET A 1 -21.61 12.13 4.06
CA MET A 1 -21.52 11.81 5.51
C MET A 1 -20.52 12.76 6.11
N SER A 2 -20.95 13.54 7.10
CA SER A 2 -20.07 14.44 7.84
C SER A 2 -19.12 13.63 8.73
N GLN A 3 -17.87 14.06 8.81
CA GLN A 3 -16.83 13.47 9.65
C GLN A 3 -16.10 14.59 10.37
N ASN A 4 -15.77 14.38 11.64
CA ASN A 4 -14.98 15.32 12.42
C ASN A 4 -13.49 15.11 12.12
N THR A 5 -12.74 16.21 12.03
CA THR A 5 -11.29 16.23 11.81
C THR A 5 -10.70 17.54 12.35
N VAL A 6 -9.43 17.82 12.07
CA VAL A 6 -8.72 19.05 12.45
C VAL A 6 -8.21 19.78 11.21
N ASP A 7 -8.41 21.09 11.16
CA ASP A 7 -7.77 21.96 10.17
C ASP A 7 -6.34 22.27 10.62
N ILE A 8 -5.36 21.76 9.88
CA ILE A 8 -3.94 21.90 10.20
C ILE A 8 -3.47 23.36 10.08
N ASN A 9 -4.07 24.18 9.21
CA ASN A 9 -3.64 25.57 9.01
C ASN A 9 -4.08 26.47 10.16
N ASN A 10 -5.28 26.22 10.66
CA ASN A 10 -5.91 27.03 11.71
C ASN A 10 -5.80 26.38 13.10
N SER A 11 -5.25 25.16 13.19
CA SER A 11 -5.11 24.36 14.41
C SER A 11 -6.43 24.27 15.20
N SER A 12 -7.53 24.07 14.49
CA SER A 12 -8.89 24.09 15.03
C SER A 12 -9.71 22.89 14.57
N ASP A 13 -10.75 22.54 15.34
CA ASP A 13 -11.71 21.50 14.94
C ASP A 13 -12.42 21.86 13.63
N ALA A 14 -12.62 20.86 12.79
CA ALA A 14 -13.27 21.00 11.49
C ALA A 14 -14.21 19.83 11.20
N ILE A 15 -15.24 20.08 10.39
CA ILE A 15 -16.13 19.04 9.87
C ILE A 15 -15.90 18.94 8.37
N ILE A 16 -15.58 17.73 7.89
CA ILE A 16 -15.48 17.45 6.46
C ILE A 16 -16.71 16.67 5.98
N GLU A 17 -17.19 17.03 4.80
CA GLU A 17 -18.19 16.25 4.09
C GLU A 17 -17.64 15.88 2.72
N ILE A 18 -17.36 14.58 2.55
CA ILE A 18 -16.81 14.06 1.30
C ILE A 18 -17.96 13.71 0.35
N LYS A 19 -17.86 14.21 -0.89
CA LYS A 19 -18.85 14.03 -1.96
C LYS A 19 -18.26 13.15 -3.06
N GLY A 20 -19.13 12.38 -3.72
CA GLY A 20 -18.75 11.51 -4.84
C GLY A 20 -18.85 10.02 -4.51
N ARG A 21 -18.34 9.18 -5.43
CA ARG A 21 -18.32 7.72 -5.25
C ARG A 21 -17.13 7.31 -4.39
N HIS A 22 -17.42 6.66 -3.28
CA HIS A 22 -16.41 6.00 -2.46
C HIS A 22 -16.56 4.50 -2.58
N ASP A 23 -15.46 3.79 -2.34
CA ASP A 23 -15.54 2.36 -2.20
C ASP A 23 -16.24 2.02 -0.87
N PRO A 24 -17.40 1.34 -0.88
CA PRO A 24 -18.07 0.93 0.35
C PRO A 24 -17.29 -0.15 1.11
N CYS A 25 -16.43 -0.91 0.42
CA CYS A 25 -15.61 -1.96 1.04
C CYS A 25 -14.35 -2.18 0.19
N ILE A 26 -13.22 -1.65 0.65
CA ILE A 26 -11.95 -1.79 -0.06
C ILE A 26 -11.43 -3.23 -0.10
N VAL A 27 -11.86 -4.09 0.84
CA VAL A 27 -11.30 -5.43 1.08
C VAL A 27 -11.17 -6.29 -0.19
N PRO A 28 -12.20 -6.44 -1.05
CA PRO A 28 -12.09 -7.26 -2.25
C PRO A 28 -11.05 -6.72 -3.25
N ARG A 29 -10.77 -5.40 -3.22
CA ARG A 29 -9.79 -4.75 -4.10
C ARG A 29 -8.36 -4.89 -3.59
N VAL A 30 -8.15 -4.97 -2.27
CA VAL A 30 -6.79 -5.12 -1.71
C VAL A 30 -6.27 -6.55 -1.76
N VAL A 31 -7.11 -7.58 -1.88
CA VAL A 31 -6.66 -8.97 -2.02
C VAL A 31 -5.60 -9.16 -3.14
N PRO A 32 -5.86 -8.80 -4.42
CA PRO A 32 -4.86 -8.98 -5.48
C PRO A 32 -3.60 -8.14 -5.27
N VAL A 33 -3.70 -7.00 -4.58
CA VAL A 33 -2.55 -6.15 -4.23
C VAL A 33 -1.66 -6.88 -3.20
N ILE A 34 -2.28 -7.42 -2.15
CA ILE A 34 -1.55 -8.13 -1.08
C ILE A 34 -0.88 -9.38 -1.62
N GLU A 35 -1.55 -10.15 -2.49
CA GLU A 35 -0.97 -11.33 -3.15
C GLU A 35 0.28 -10.97 -3.96
N SER A 36 0.22 -9.88 -4.72
CA SER A 36 1.36 -9.41 -5.52
C SER A 36 2.53 -8.93 -4.64
N VAL A 37 2.24 -8.18 -3.58
CA VAL A 37 3.26 -7.70 -2.63
C VAL A 37 3.90 -8.88 -1.90
N ALA A 38 3.12 -9.87 -1.47
CA ALA A 38 3.63 -11.06 -0.82
C ALA A 38 4.58 -11.84 -1.76
N ALA A 39 4.22 -11.99 -3.03
CA ALA A 39 5.09 -12.62 -4.02
C ALA A 39 6.41 -11.85 -4.21
N PHE A 40 6.36 -10.51 -4.25
CA PHE A 40 7.58 -9.70 -4.31
C PHE A 40 8.46 -9.83 -3.07
N VAL A 41 7.88 -9.83 -1.87
CA VAL A 41 8.65 -10.00 -0.63
C VAL A 41 9.30 -11.39 -0.59
N ILE A 42 8.58 -12.44 -0.99
CA ILE A 42 9.15 -13.79 -1.08
C ILE A 42 10.31 -13.81 -2.08
N LEU A 43 10.14 -13.20 -3.25
CA LEU A 43 11.22 -13.08 -4.23
C LEU A 43 12.43 -12.35 -3.64
N ASP A 44 12.22 -11.22 -2.97
CA ASP A 44 13.27 -10.43 -2.33
C ASP A 44 14.05 -11.27 -1.30
N MET A 45 13.34 -12.01 -0.44
CA MET A 45 13.96 -12.92 0.52
C MET A 45 14.78 -14.04 -0.14
N MET A 46 14.28 -14.63 -1.23
CA MET A 46 15.02 -15.62 -1.99
C MET A 46 16.27 -15.03 -2.66
N LEU A 47 16.19 -13.75 -3.03
CA LEU A 47 17.31 -13.04 -3.63
C LEU A 47 18.38 -12.71 -2.56
N ASP A 48 17.96 -12.27 -1.38
CA ASP A 48 18.87 -11.99 -0.27
C ASP A 48 19.58 -13.24 0.26
N GLU A 49 18.94 -14.41 0.23
CA GLU A 49 19.51 -15.67 0.72
C GLU A 49 20.71 -16.16 -0.12
N ASN A 50 20.77 -15.84 -1.42
CA ASN A 50 21.88 -16.27 -2.28
C ASN A 50 22.34 -15.19 -3.29
N PRO A 51 23.08 -14.17 -2.82
CA PRO A 51 23.52 -13.05 -3.65
C PRO A 51 24.41 -13.46 -4.82
N GLU A 52 25.21 -14.53 -4.66
CA GLU A 52 26.16 -15.00 -5.67
C GLU A 52 25.46 -15.76 -6.82
N TYR A 53 24.42 -16.55 -6.51
CA TYR A 53 23.57 -17.15 -7.53
C TYR A 53 22.90 -16.08 -8.41
N ILE A 54 22.53 -14.95 -7.84
CA ILE A 54 21.86 -13.87 -8.57
C ILE A 54 22.87 -13.11 -9.41
N LYS A 55 24.02 -12.75 -8.84
CA LYS A 55 25.11 -12.14 -9.62
C LYS A 55 25.47 -13.01 -10.82
N SER A 56 25.59 -14.33 -10.66
CA SER A 56 25.92 -15.24 -11.77
C SER A 56 24.78 -15.43 -12.79
N ARG A 57 23.52 -15.28 -12.40
CA ARG A 57 22.34 -15.43 -13.28
C ARG A 57 21.95 -14.12 -13.98
N TRP A 58 22.21 -12.98 -13.36
CA TRP A 58 21.79 -11.64 -13.81
C TRP A 58 22.94 -10.75 -14.29
N SER A 59 24.19 -11.23 -14.23
CA SER A 59 25.30 -10.62 -14.98
C SER A 59 25.09 -10.88 -16.48
N LEU A 60 24.74 -9.82 -17.22
CA LEU A 60 24.96 -9.74 -18.67
C LEU A 60 26.46 -9.68 -18.98
#